data_AF-A0A4V4HCM1-F1
#
_entry.id   AF-A0A4V4HCM1-F1
#
_cell.length_a   1.000
_cell.length_b   1.000
_cell.length_c   1.000
_cell.angle_alpha   90.00
_cell.angle_beta   90.00
_cell.angle_gamma   90.00
#
_symmetry.space_group_name_H-M   'P 1'
#
loop_
_entity.id
_entity.type
_entity.pdbx_description
1 polymer ?
#
loop_
_entity_poly.entity_id
_entity_poly.type
_entity_poly.pdbx_seq_one_letter_code
_entity_poly.pdbx_strand_id
1 'polypeptide(L)'
;MHLLPLIRELSIRVPLRSSNEKEIALFLVDVLSRCTCLEHIDIPYLSFGRGYLLPIIEALNSHPSDNIRLQFESIKYVDPELLNISLSRVICGWEWRKCFDEEMKTLLAQGMSIRSIYRNGYVDDNWMDMTYPGLISINGWSGNERSLQSTIDFLLRHPLLERITLSEAHNCDMTPWRVAFASKMFPYLFEIGLFERNSVVKFGGEWLYEDVKVIFQDDISHGDVETVESMVRALSKALPQSPNSEFPCVELDFLSPVGEYLTSDDLISILTRNMNDVKTLDLGKFLGDILTRECSHIHEPGSAVQEHVVPAFRSFRERLYQALPRLGSIRGQTPQGKWMFW
;
A
#
# COMPACT_ATOMS: atom_id res chain seq x y z
N MET A 1 18.74 38.63 10.45
CA MET A 1 17.85 37.49 10.74
C MET A 1 16.41 37.99 10.88
N HIS A 2 15.68 38.22 9.78
CA HIS A 2 14.31 38.78 9.82
C HIS A 2 13.24 37.85 9.24
N LEU A 3 13.58 36.60 8.89
CA LEU A 3 12.66 35.65 8.22
C LEU A 3 12.08 34.56 9.13
N LEU A 4 12.68 34.32 10.31
CA LEU A 4 12.25 33.28 11.26
C LEU A 4 10.79 33.44 11.76
N PRO A 5 10.24 34.65 11.98
CA PRO A 5 8.86 34.80 12.42
C PRO A 5 7.81 34.44 11.37
N LEU A 6 8.19 34.21 10.10
CA LEU A 6 7.25 33.96 9.00
C LEU A 6 7.15 32.48 8.61
N ILE A 7 7.98 31.62 9.20
CA ILE A 7 8.00 30.19 8.87
C ILE A 7 6.79 29.51 9.52
N ARG A 8 5.91 28.94 8.68
CA ARG A 8 4.73 28.17 9.12
C ARG A 8 4.95 26.66 9.11
N GLU A 9 5.77 26.17 8.20
CA GLU A 9 6.06 24.75 8.06
C GLU A 9 7.58 24.52 8.00
N LEU A 10 8.05 23.49 8.71
CA LEU A 10 9.44 23.10 8.72
C LEU A 10 9.55 21.58 8.60
N SER A 11 10.24 21.09 7.58
CA SER A 11 10.57 19.67 7.43
C SER A 11 12.07 19.45 7.57
N ILE A 12 12.48 18.68 8.56
CA ILE A 12 13.89 18.43 8.87
C ILE A 12 14.31 17.11 8.24
N ARG A 13 14.95 17.17 7.07
CA ARG A 13 15.37 16.00 6.29
C ARG A 13 16.87 15.69 6.40
N VAL A 14 17.43 15.77 7.59
CA VAL A 14 18.85 15.44 7.79
C VAL A 14 18.98 13.92 7.95
N PRO A 15 19.85 13.22 7.21
CA PRO A 15 20.15 11.81 7.49
C PRO A 15 20.97 11.72 8.79
N LEU A 16 20.29 11.46 9.90
CA LEU A 16 20.82 11.59 11.27
C LEU A 16 21.77 10.46 11.70
N ARG A 17 22.36 9.69 10.77
CA ARG A 17 23.33 8.64 11.12
C ARG A 17 24.62 9.20 11.74
N SER A 18 24.86 10.52 11.70
CA SER A 18 26.08 11.18 12.20
C SER A 18 25.85 12.39 13.10
N SER A 19 24.60 12.78 13.42
CA SER A 19 24.32 13.97 14.24
C SER A 19 24.03 13.57 15.69
N ASN A 20 24.58 14.31 16.64
CA ASN A 20 24.33 14.09 18.06
C ASN A 20 22.87 14.44 18.38
N GLU A 21 22.08 13.49 18.88
CA GLU A 21 20.65 13.68 19.19
C GLU A 21 20.39 14.88 20.11
N LYS A 22 21.35 15.20 20.98
CA LYS A 22 21.34 16.37 21.84
C LYS A 22 21.37 17.69 21.07
N GLU A 23 22.13 17.77 19.98
CA GLU A 23 22.20 18.98 19.13
C GLU A 23 20.89 19.21 18.40
N ILE A 24 20.23 18.14 17.97
CA ILE A 24 18.91 18.21 17.33
C ILE A 24 17.87 18.69 18.33
N ALA A 25 17.90 18.18 19.56
CA ALA A 25 16.99 18.61 20.59
C ALA A 25 17.18 20.10 20.93
N LEU A 26 18.43 20.56 21.07
CA LEU A 26 18.72 21.98 21.28
C LEU A 26 18.25 22.84 20.11
N PHE A 27 18.47 22.40 18.87
CA PHE A 27 17.99 23.10 17.68
C PHE A 27 16.46 23.19 17.64
N LEU A 28 15.75 22.11 17.93
CA LEU A 28 14.28 22.08 17.95
C LEU A 28 13.71 22.99 19.03
N VAL A 29 14.30 22.97 20.23
CA VAL A 29 13.92 23.89 21.31
C VAL A 29 14.14 25.35 20.89
N ASP A 30 15.26 25.66 20.24
CA ASP A 30 15.53 27.02 19.74
C ASP A 30 14.53 27.45 18.67
N VAL A 31 14.22 26.58 17.71
CA VAL A 31 13.20 26.82 16.68
C VAL A 31 11.83 27.08 17.31
N LEU A 32 11.37 26.20 18.21
CA LEU A 32 10.10 26.35 18.91
C LEU A 32 10.05 27.67 19.71
N SER A 33 11.15 28.06 20.36
CA SER A 33 11.18 29.30 21.13
C SER A 33 11.13 30.58 20.27
N ARG A 34 11.60 30.53 19.02
CA ARG A 34 11.80 31.72 18.17
C ARG A 34 10.78 31.86 17.04
N CYS A 35 10.25 30.75 16.53
CA CYS A 35 9.37 30.71 15.37
C CYS A 35 7.90 30.72 15.79
N THR A 36 7.41 31.85 16.30
CA THR A 36 6.06 31.95 16.91
C THR A 36 4.89 31.69 15.95
N CYS A 37 5.11 31.78 14.63
CA CYS A 37 4.10 31.52 13.60
C CYS A 37 4.14 30.09 13.04
N LEU A 38 4.93 29.20 13.64
CA LEU A 38 5.08 27.83 13.20
C LEU A 38 3.79 27.02 13.49
N GLU A 39 3.33 26.30 12.48
CA GLU A 39 2.11 25.48 12.50
C GLU A 39 2.46 23.99 12.39
N HIS A 40 3.54 23.62 11.69
CA HIS A 40 3.93 22.23 11.52
C HIS A 40 5.45 22.00 11.52
N ILE A 41 5.89 20.98 12.26
CA ILE A 41 7.26 20.46 12.20
C ILE A 41 7.23 18.96 11.88
N ASP A 42 7.80 18.60 10.74
CA ASP A 42 8.01 17.21 10.34
C ASP A 42 9.43 16.74 10.68
N ILE A 43 9.52 15.62 11.40
CA ILE A 43 10.79 14.98 11.78
C ILE A 43 10.81 13.51 11.31
N PRO A 44 10.98 13.26 10.01
CA PRO A 44 10.83 11.93 9.40
C PRO A 44 11.95 10.93 9.76
N TYR A 45 13.03 11.34 10.44
CA TYR A 45 14.17 10.46 10.76
C TYR A 45 14.38 10.24 12.25
N LEU A 46 13.54 10.83 13.11
CA LEU A 46 13.60 10.60 14.56
C LEU A 46 12.42 9.75 15.01
N SER A 47 12.74 8.79 15.87
CA SER A 47 11.73 8.02 16.58
C SER A 47 11.32 8.72 17.87
N PHE A 48 10.04 8.59 18.23
CA PHE A 48 9.56 8.92 19.56
C PHE A 48 10.10 7.90 20.59
N GLY A 49 10.35 8.35 21.83
CA GLY A 49 10.86 7.53 22.93
C GLY A 49 12.36 7.58 23.21
N ARG A 50 13.00 8.74 23.22
CA ARG A 50 14.40 8.86 23.66
C ARG A 50 14.53 10.03 24.62
N GLY A 51 15.46 9.94 25.58
CA GLY A 51 15.63 10.91 26.69
C GLY A 51 15.95 12.36 26.31
N TYR A 52 16.03 12.70 25.03
CA TYR A 52 16.12 14.08 24.56
C TYR A 52 14.76 14.72 24.25
N LEU A 53 13.66 13.96 24.30
CA LEU A 53 12.33 14.42 23.87
C LEU A 53 11.64 15.32 24.89
N LEU A 54 11.83 15.08 26.19
CA LEU A 54 11.18 15.86 27.24
C LEU A 54 11.35 17.38 27.03
N PRO A 55 12.58 17.93 26.88
CA PRO A 55 12.74 19.38 26.67
C PRO A 55 12.11 19.89 25.36
N ILE A 56 12.03 19.05 24.32
CA ILE A 56 11.35 19.41 23.06
C ILE A 56 9.84 19.52 23.28
N ILE A 57 9.24 18.56 23.99
CA ILE A 57 7.80 18.55 24.28
C ILE A 57 7.42 19.68 25.24
N GLU A 58 8.25 19.98 26.23
CA GLU A 58 8.05 21.14 27.12
C GLU A 58 8.10 22.46 26.34
N ALA A 59 9.06 22.61 25.42
CA ALA A 59 9.12 23.76 24.53
C ALA A 59 7.91 23.85 23.60
N LEU A 60 7.45 22.71 23.07
CA LEU A 60 6.25 22.61 22.23
C LEU A 60 4.98 23.02 22.98
N ASN A 61 4.85 22.59 24.23
CA ASN A 61 3.71 22.92 25.09
C ASN A 61 3.75 24.38 25.57
N SER A 62 4.94 24.96 25.68
CA SER A 62 5.13 26.39 26.00
C SER A 62 4.97 27.30 24.78
N HIS A 63 4.85 26.73 23.57
CA HIS A 63 4.71 27.50 22.34
C HIS A 63 3.38 28.27 22.31
N PRO A 64 3.38 29.56 21.89
CA PRO A 64 2.19 30.42 21.94
C PRO A 64 1.07 30.02 20.97
N SER A 65 1.40 29.35 19.87
CA SER A 65 0.39 28.78 18.95
C SER A 65 -0.08 27.42 19.45
N ASP A 66 -1.39 27.28 19.68
CA ASP A 66 -2.04 25.98 19.97
C ASP A 66 -2.12 25.07 18.75
N ASN A 67 -1.91 25.62 17.55
CA ASN A 67 -2.06 24.90 16.29
C ASN A 67 -0.77 24.18 15.87
N ILE A 68 0.35 24.45 16.53
CA ILE A 68 1.62 23.80 16.19
C ILE A 68 1.51 22.28 16.40
N ARG A 69 1.96 21.50 15.42
CA ARG A 69 2.06 20.05 15.53
C ARG A 69 3.49 19.58 15.27
N LEU A 70 3.94 18.66 16.12
CA LEU A 70 5.24 18.00 16.00
C LEU A 70 5.02 16.57 15.54
N GLN A 71 5.52 16.22 14.36
CA GLN A 71 5.31 14.92 13.76
C GLN A 71 6.59 14.07 13.73
N PHE A 72 6.48 12.85 14.26
CA PHE A 72 7.53 11.83 14.23
C PHE A 72 7.15 10.69 13.29
N GLU A 73 8.15 10.01 12.72
CA GLU A 73 7.94 8.85 11.84
C GLU A 73 7.30 7.67 12.58
N SER A 74 7.94 7.20 13.65
CA SER A 74 7.42 6.10 14.46
C SER A 74 7.84 6.14 15.93
N ILE A 75 7.09 5.44 16.77
CA ILE A 75 7.44 5.19 18.17
C ILE A 75 8.31 3.95 18.26
N LYS A 76 9.48 4.06 18.90
CA LYS A 76 10.40 2.93 19.14
C LYS A 76 10.48 2.49 20.60
N TYR A 77 10.15 3.37 21.52
CA TYR A 77 10.13 3.13 22.95
C TYR A 77 9.18 4.17 23.55
N VAL A 78 8.71 3.94 24.77
CA VAL A 78 7.99 4.96 25.52
C VAL A 78 8.85 5.36 26.70
N ASP A 79 9.37 6.58 26.63
CA ASP A 79 10.15 7.14 27.72
C ASP A 79 9.22 7.39 28.92
N PRO A 80 9.50 6.84 30.12
CA PRO A 80 8.67 7.04 31.30
C PRO A 80 8.47 8.52 31.65
N GLU A 81 9.43 9.38 31.31
CA GLU A 81 9.32 10.82 31.54
C GLU A 81 8.21 11.47 30.71
N LEU A 82 7.87 10.86 29.55
CA LEU A 82 6.81 11.34 28.67
C LEU A 82 5.41 10.89 29.13
N LEU A 83 5.29 10.00 30.12
CA LEU A 83 4.00 9.48 30.62
C LEU A 83 3.24 10.47 31.52
N ASN A 84 3.83 11.62 31.85
CA ASN A 84 3.21 12.65 32.69
C ASN A 84 3.09 14.02 32.03
N ILE A 85 3.37 14.14 30.73
CA ILE A 85 3.29 15.41 29.98
C ILE A 85 2.15 15.39 28.96
N SER A 86 1.64 16.56 28.56
CA SER A 86 0.67 16.64 27.47
C SER A 86 1.33 16.33 26.13
N LEU A 87 0.68 15.47 25.33
CA LEU A 87 1.10 15.08 23.98
C LEU A 87 0.07 15.53 22.92
N SER A 88 -0.87 16.41 23.28
CA SER A 88 -1.94 16.94 22.42
C SER A 88 -1.48 17.57 21.10
N ARG A 89 -0.21 17.99 21.04
CA ARG A 89 0.42 18.60 19.88
C ARG A 89 1.37 17.65 19.13
N VAL A 90 1.39 16.37 19.48
CA VAL A 90 2.30 15.35 18.91
C VAL A 90 1.54 14.41 17.98
N ILE A 91 2.12 14.16 16.81
CA ILE A 91 1.64 13.20 15.81
C ILE A 91 2.70 12.12 15.60
N CYS A 92 2.34 10.83 15.59
CA CYS A 92 3.31 9.77 15.36
C CYS A 92 2.71 8.52 14.69
N GLY A 93 3.56 7.75 14.00
CA GLY A 93 3.26 6.38 13.61
C GLY A 93 3.50 5.38 14.74
N TRP A 94 2.65 4.37 14.85
CA TRP A 94 2.79 3.29 15.84
C TRP A 94 3.42 2.06 15.22
N GLU A 95 4.52 1.56 15.78
CA GLU A 95 5.18 0.34 15.30
C GLU A 95 5.10 -0.76 16.37
N TRP A 96 4.26 -1.78 16.13
CA TRP A 96 3.90 -2.77 17.15
C TRP A 96 5.08 -3.51 17.77
N ARG A 97 6.13 -3.81 17.01
CA ARG A 97 7.29 -4.59 17.50
C ARG A 97 8.06 -3.89 18.63
N LYS A 98 7.67 -2.67 19.00
CA LYS A 98 8.44 -1.78 19.85
C LYS A 98 7.68 -1.22 21.06
N CYS A 99 6.35 -1.32 21.08
CA CYS A 99 5.51 -0.75 22.14
C CYS A 99 4.26 -1.59 22.42
N PHE A 100 3.84 -1.66 23.69
CA PHE A 100 2.70 -2.46 24.15
C PHE A 100 1.37 -1.69 24.10
N ASP A 101 0.24 -2.40 24.07
CA ASP A 101 -1.12 -1.80 24.02
C ASP A 101 -1.40 -0.83 25.18
N GLU A 102 -0.94 -1.12 26.40
CA GLU A 102 -1.17 -0.24 27.57
C GLU A 102 -0.39 1.09 27.46
N GLU A 103 0.79 1.06 26.87
CA GLU A 103 1.55 2.28 26.59
C GLU A 103 0.82 3.10 25.53
N MET A 104 0.25 2.45 24.51
CA MET A 104 -0.56 3.10 23.49
C MET A 104 -1.75 3.82 24.09
N LYS A 105 -2.51 3.15 24.96
CA LYS A 105 -3.66 3.73 25.67
C LYS A 105 -3.24 4.96 26.47
N THR A 106 -2.10 4.88 27.15
CA THR A 106 -1.58 5.98 27.96
C THR A 106 -1.22 7.20 27.08
N LEU A 107 -0.47 6.98 26.00
CA LEU A 107 -0.08 8.06 25.08
C LEU A 107 -1.29 8.71 24.40
N LEU A 108 -2.30 7.92 24.02
CA LEU A 108 -3.58 8.41 23.51
C LEU A 108 -4.32 9.25 24.55
N ALA A 109 -4.37 8.81 25.81
CA ALA A 109 -5.00 9.54 26.90
C ALA A 109 -4.30 10.89 27.17
N GLN A 110 -3.01 10.99 26.88
CA GLN A 110 -2.24 12.24 26.95
C GLN A 110 -2.44 13.17 25.75
N GLY A 111 -3.23 12.75 24.76
CA GLY A 111 -3.61 13.52 23.58
C GLY A 111 -2.74 13.27 22.34
N MET A 112 -1.84 12.28 22.36
CA MET A 112 -1.04 11.96 21.18
C MET A 112 -1.96 11.53 20.02
N SER A 113 -1.68 12.04 18.83
CA SER A 113 -2.38 11.65 17.61
C SER A 113 -1.61 10.55 16.87
N ILE A 114 -2.19 9.36 16.80
CA ILE A 114 -1.62 8.24 16.03
C ILE A 114 -2.07 8.37 14.57
N ARG A 115 -1.11 8.68 13.69
CA ARG A 115 -1.35 8.91 12.25
C ARG A 115 -1.30 7.62 11.45
N SER A 116 -0.40 6.71 11.81
CA SER A 116 -0.25 5.43 11.13
C SER A 116 -0.04 4.30 12.13
N ILE A 117 -0.40 3.07 11.75
CA ILE A 117 -0.11 1.86 12.53
C ILE A 117 0.62 0.88 11.63
N TYR A 118 1.73 0.31 12.09
CA TYR A 118 2.51 -0.70 11.40
C TYR A 118 2.45 -2.02 12.16
N ARG A 119 1.86 -3.03 11.51
CA ARG A 119 1.70 -4.40 11.98
C ARG A 119 2.54 -5.30 11.09
N ASN A 120 3.41 -6.11 11.68
CA ASN A 120 4.19 -7.08 10.91
C ASN A 120 4.37 -8.34 11.75
N GLY A 121 3.48 -9.33 11.57
CA GLY A 121 3.47 -10.61 12.27
C GLY A 121 2.05 -11.10 12.61
N TYR A 122 1.96 -12.27 13.25
CA TYR A 122 0.74 -12.81 13.83
C TYR A 122 0.49 -12.09 15.16
N VAL A 123 -0.55 -11.26 15.23
CA VAL A 123 -0.80 -10.37 16.37
C VAL A 123 -2.26 -10.48 16.78
N ASP A 124 -2.54 -10.22 18.06
CA ASP A 124 -3.89 -10.09 18.57
C ASP A 124 -4.59 -8.84 18.00
N ASP A 125 -5.91 -8.91 17.87
CA ASP A 125 -6.70 -7.83 17.26
C ASP A 125 -7.18 -6.77 18.29
N ASN A 126 -6.66 -6.79 19.53
CA ASN A 126 -7.11 -5.93 20.64
C ASN A 126 -6.95 -4.43 20.34
N TRP A 127 -5.97 -4.08 19.53
CA TRP A 127 -5.76 -2.71 19.07
C TRP A 127 -6.95 -2.15 18.27
N MET A 128 -7.78 -3.00 17.66
CA MET A 128 -8.98 -2.56 16.95
C MET A 128 -10.09 -2.09 17.90
N ASP A 129 -9.99 -2.35 19.20
CA ASP A 129 -10.97 -1.90 20.19
C ASP A 129 -10.81 -0.42 20.55
N MET A 130 -9.65 0.16 20.24
CA MET A 130 -9.37 1.57 20.47
C MET A 130 -9.89 2.46 19.34
N THR A 131 -9.97 3.76 19.62
CA THR A 131 -10.25 4.81 18.62
C THR A 131 -9.01 5.67 18.46
N TYR A 132 -8.59 5.88 17.21
CA TYR A 132 -7.42 6.64 16.82
C TYR A 132 -7.85 7.85 15.98
N PRO A 133 -8.11 9.02 16.58
CA PRO A 133 -8.74 10.13 15.86
C PRO A 133 -7.96 10.64 14.65
N GLY A 134 -6.63 10.51 14.65
CA GLY A 134 -5.75 10.96 13.57
C GLY A 134 -5.34 9.87 12.57
N LEU A 135 -5.88 8.65 12.67
CA LEU A 135 -5.40 7.52 11.90
C LEU A 135 -5.78 7.65 10.42
N ILE A 136 -4.76 7.72 9.56
CA ILE A 136 -4.91 7.81 8.11
C ILE A 136 -4.47 6.54 7.37
N SER A 137 -3.57 5.75 7.96
CA SER A 137 -3.03 4.58 7.28
C SER A 137 -2.70 3.42 8.22
N ILE A 138 -2.96 2.20 7.79
CA ILE A 138 -2.52 0.98 8.47
C ILE A 138 -1.63 0.19 7.52
N ASN A 139 -0.53 -0.34 8.05
CA ASN A 139 0.43 -1.12 7.29
C ASN A 139 0.52 -2.53 7.83
N GLY A 140 0.52 -3.52 6.92
CA GLY A 140 0.67 -4.94 7.22
C GLY A 140 -0.50 -5.54 7.99
N TRP A 141 -1.72 -5.18 7.61
CA TRP A 141 -2.94 -5.81 8.10
C TRP A 141 -2.97 -7.29 7.70
N SER A 142 -2.79 -8.19 8.67
CA SER A 142 -2.74 -9.64 8.46
C SER A 142 -4.09 -10.31 8.30
N GLY A 143 -5.16 -9.54 8.36
CA GLY A 143 -6.48 -10.10 8.56
C GLY A 143 -6.75 -10.30 10.03
N ASN A 144 -8.02 -10.41 10.37
CA ASN A 144 -8.48 -10.65 11.72
C ASN A 144 -9.28 -11.95 11.76
N GLU A 145 -9.27 -12.61 12.91
CA GLU A 145 -10.23 -13.67 13.22
C GLU A 145 -11.60 -13.07 13.62
N ARG A 146 -11.68 -11.72 13.64
CA ARG A 146 -12.88 -10.97 14.00
C ARG A 146 -13.93 -11.03 12.88
N SER A 147 -15.18 -10.76 13.26
CA SER A 147 -16.29 -10.73 12.32
C SER A 147 -16.19 -9.55 11.33
N LEU A 148 -16.83 -9.71 10.16
CA LEU A 148 -17.02 -8.64 9.18
C LEU A 148 -17.57 -7.37 9.84
N GLN A 149 -18.56 -7.50 10.73
CA GLN A 149 -19.16 -6.37 11.43
C GLN A 149 -18.16 -5.65 12.34
N SER A 150 -17.30 -6.38 13.06
CA SER A 150 -16.26 -5.76 13.89
C SER A 150 -15.28 -4.93 13.05
N THR A 151 -14.93 -5.42 11.86
CA THR A 151 -14.11 -4.67 10.90
C THR A 151 -14.84 -3.42 10.41
N ILE A 152 -16.12 -3.52 10.04
CA ILE A 152 -16.94 -2.37 9.64
C ILE A 152 -17.00 -1.32 10.75
N ASP A 153 -17.30 -1.73 11.98
CA ASP A 153 -17.41 -0.84 13.13
C ASP A 153 -16.07 -0.13 13.40
N PHE A 154 -14.95 -0.85 13.28
CA PHE A 154 -13.63 -0.25 13.34
C PHE A 154 -13.43 0.81 12.26
N LEU A 155 -13.72 0.51 10.99
CA LEU A 155 -13.56 1.48 9.90
C LEU A 155 -14.44 2.72 10.07
N LEU A 156 -15.67 2.55 10.58
CA LEU A 156 -16.60 3.65 10.85
C LEU A 156 -16.13 4.58 11.98
N ARG A 157 -15.44 4.03 12.99
CA ARG A 157 -14.80 4.84 14.06
C ARG A 157 -13.60 5.66 13.56
N HIS A 158 -13.05 5.35 12.39
CA HIS A 158 -11.84 5.97 11.84
C HIS A 158 -12.14 6.66 10.49
N PRO A 159 -12.87 7.79 10.49
CA PRO A 159 -13.31 8.42 9.24
C PRO A 159 -12.18 8.94 8.37
N LEU A 160 -11.03 9.31 8.97
CA LEU A 160 -9.82 9.79 8.30
C LEU A 160 -8.95 8.66 7.72
N LEU A 161 -9.28 7.40 7.97
CA LEU A 161 -8.52 6.28 7.45
C LEU A 161 -8.70 6.19 5.93
N GLU A 162 -7.60 6.27 5.20
CA GLU A 162 -7.56 6.36 3.73
C GLU A 162 -6.90 5.14 3.08
N ARG A 163 -5.95 4.48 3.76
CA ARG A 163 -5.14 3.40 3.18
C ARG A 163 -4.88 2.26 4.16
N ILE A 164 -4.96 1.02 3.68
CA ILE A 164 -4.58 -0.18 4.44
C ILE A 164 -3.70 -1.04 3.53
N THR A 165 -2.46 -1.29 3.91
CA THR A 165 -1.63 -2.31 3.25
C THR A 165 -1.84 -3.65 3.96
N LEU A 166 -1.99 -4.71 3.17
CA LEU A 166 -2.32 -6.06 3.61
C LEU A 166 -1.01 -6.85 3.73
N SER A 167 -0.89 -7.72 4.74
CA SER A 167 0.29 -8.57 4.88
C SER A 167 0.17 -9.85 4.03
N GLU A 168 1.29 -10.52 3.79
CA GLU A 168 1.31 -11.81 3.09
C GLU A 168 0.54 -12.92 3.83
N ALA A 169 0.33 -12.80 5.14
CA ALA A 169 -0.45 -13.77 5.91
C ALA A 169 -1.97 -13.54 5.78
N HIS A 170 -2.40 -12.60 4.95
CA HIS A 170 -3.80 -12.19 4.83
C HIS A 170 -4.64 -13.23 4.09
N ASN A 171 -5.19 -14.17 4.86
CA ASN A 171 -6.22 -15.12 4.44
C ASN A 171 -7.63 -14.56 4.73
N CYS A 172 -8.01 -13.39 4.22
CA CYS A 172 -9.29 -12.80 4.64
C CYS A 172 -10.44 -13.13 3.70
N ASP A 173 -11.17 -14.21 3.96
CA ASP A 173 -12.58 -14.25 3.62
C ASP A 173 -13.34 -13.44 4.70
N MET A 174 -14.19 -12.51 4.27
CA MET A 174 -15.06 -11.63 5.11
C MET A 174 -14.57 -10.20 5.47
N THR A 175 -13.67 -9.57 4.70
CA THR A 175 -13.46 -8.10 4.80
C THR A 175 -14.42 -7.32 3.90
N PRO A 176 -14.78 -6.06 4.24
CA PRO A 176 -15.73 -5.28 3.44
C PRO A 176 -15.29 -5.06 1.99
N TRP A 177 -14.00 -4.78 1.79
CA TRP A 177 -13.42 -4.59 0.45
C TRP A 177 -13.42 -5.88 -0.37
N ARG A 178 -13.17 -7.05 0.23
CA ARG A 178 -13.25 -8.33 -0.50
C ARG A 178 -14.68 -8.66 -0.89
N VAL A 179 -15.66 -8.41 -0.01
CA VAL A 179 -17.09 -8.60 -0.33
C VAL A 179 -17.51 -7.70 -1.49
N ALA A 180 -17.14 -6.41 -1.44
CA ALA A 180 -17.43 -5.46 -2.52
C ALA A 180 -16.72 -5.86 -3.83
N PHE A 181 -15.46 -6.28 -3.74
CA PHE A 181 -14.68 -6.75 -4.90
C PHE A 181 -15.31 -8.00 -5.51
N ALA A 182 -15.62 -9.02 -4.70
CA ALA A 182 -16.28 -10.25 -5.16
C ALA A 182 -17.63 -9.98 -5.84
N SER A 183 -18.42 -9.05 -5.32
CA SER A 183 -19.67 -8.63 -5.97
C SER A 183 -19.45 -8.00 -7.34
N LYS A 184 -18.33 -7.30 -7.57
CA LYS A 184 -17.98 -6.70 -8.87
C LYS A 184 -17.39 -7.74 -9.84
N MET A 185 -16.83 -8.82 -9.30
CA MET A 185 -16.24 -9.93 -10.07
C MET A 185 -17.23 -11.03 -10.45
N PHE A 186 -18.43 -11.08 -9.86
CA PHE A 186 -19.46 -12.06 -10.20
C PHE A 186 -19.79 -12.02 -11.72
N PRO A 187 -19.91 -13.17 -12.41
CA PRO A 187 -19.98 -14.55 -11.90
C PRO A 187 -18.63 -15.29 -11.84
N TYR A 188 -17.50 -14.63 -12.03
CA TYR A 188 -16.21 -15.30 -12.16
C TYR A 188 -15.66 -15.77 -10.82
N LEU A 189 -15.13 -17.00 -10.75
CA LEU A 189 -14.35 -17.45 -9.62
C LEU A 189 -12.91 -16.92 -9.72
N PHE A 190 -12.40 -16.45 -8.58
CA PHE A 190 -11.07 -15.88 -8.48
C PHE A 190 -10.48 -16.14 -7.10
N GLU A 191 -9.15 -16.14 -7.06
CA GLU A 191 -8.37 -16.08 -5.83
C GLU A 191 -7.58 -14.78 -5.80
N ILE A 192 -7.47 -14.19 -4.60
CA ILE A 192 -6.55 -13.08 -4.38
C ILE A 192 -5.21 -13.70 -3.96
N GLY A 193 -4.22 -13.57 -4.82
CA GLY A 193 -2.91 -14.17 -4.59
C GLY A 193 -2.10 -13.41 -3.54
N LEU A 194 -1.10 -14.11 -2.99
CA LEU A 194 -0.08 -13.50 -2.13
C LEU A 194 0.73 -12.50 -2.96
N PHE A 195 0.62 -11.23 -2.59
CA PHE A 195 1.34 -10.13 -3.22
C PHE A 195 1.77 -9.18 -2.12
N GLU A 196 3.08 -8.98 -1.99
CA GLU A 196 3.72 -8.15 -0.94
C GLU A 196 3.16 -6.72 -0.86
N ARG A 197 2.46 -6.28 -1.91
CA ARG A 197 1.93 -4.92 -2.06
C ARG A 197 0.43 -4.83 -1.94
N ASN A 198 -0.30 -5.92 -1.74
CA ASN A 198 -1.76 -5.88 -1.69
C ASN A 198 -2.23 -4.75 -0.77
N SER A 199 -3.04 -3.85 -1.31
CA SER A 199 -3.42 -2.64 -0.59
C SER A 199 -4.83 -2.23 -0.95
N VAL A 200 -5.53 -1.63 0.02
CA VAL A 200 -6.86 -1.06 -0.19
C VAL A 200 -6.86 0.41 0.17
N VAL A 201 -7.60 1.19 -0.62
CA VAL A 201 -7.75 2.62 -0.46
C VAL A 201 -9.21 2.99 -0.37
N LYS A 202 -9.49 4.04 0.37
CA LYS A 202 -10.83 4.62 0.48
C LYS A 202 -11.01 5.64 -0.64
N PHE A 203 -11.89 5.32 -1.60
CA PHE A 203 -12.20 6.18 -2.73
C PHE A 203 -13.71 6.37 -2.84
N GLY A 204 -14.19 7.62 -2.84
CA GLY A 204 -15.63 7.91 -2.91
C GLY A 204 -16.46 7.33 -1.76
N GLY A 205 -15.84 7.02 -0.62
CA GLY A 205 -16.49 6.35 0.52
C GLY A 205 -16.48 4.82 0.46
N GLU A 206 -16.05 4.22 -0.65
CA GLU A 206 -15.86 2.77 -0.80
C GLU A 206 -14.40 2.36 -0.55
N TRP A 207 -14.19 1.16 -0.03
CA TRP A 207 -12.87 0.55 0.06
C TRP A 207 -12.60 -0.31 -1.18
N LEU A 208 -11.58 0.06 -1.95
CA LEU A 208 -11.21 -0.60 -3.20
C LEU A 208 -9.77 -1.08 -3.13
N TYR A 209 -9.44 -2.17 -3.82
CA TYR A 209 -8.06 -2.61 -3.99
C TYR A 209 -7.30 -1.62 -4.88
N GLU A 210 -6.21 -1.04 -4.38
CA GLU A 210 -5.29 -0.23 -5.19
C GLU A 210 -4.24 -1.14 -5.83
N ASP A 211 -3.59 -1.99 -5.04
CA ASP A 211 -2.69 -3.03 -5.52
C ASP A 211 -3.31 -4.41 -5.25
N VAL A 212 -3.38 -5.26 -6.28
CA VAL A 212 -3.99 -6.59 -6.15
C VAL A 212 -3.38 -7.60 -7.10
N LYS A 213 -3.22 -8.83 -6.61
CA LYS A 213 -3.02 -10.03 -7.43
C LYS A 213 -4.30 -10.83 -7.53
N VAL A 214 -4.78 -11.06 -8.75
CA VAL A 214 -6.00 -11.82 -9.04
C VAL A 214 -5.66 -13.01 -9.93
N ILE A 215 -6.04 -14.19 -9.50
CA ILE A 215 -5.91 -15.44 -10.26
C ILE A 215 -7.31 -15.95 -10.56
N PHE A 216 -7.73 -15.88 -11.82
CA PHE A 216 -9.01 -16.45 -12.27
C PHE A 216 -8.94 -17.98 -12.27
N GLN A 217 -10.00 -18.62 -11.77
CA GLN A 217 -10.08 -20.08 -11.63
C GLN A 217 -10.59 -20.74 -12.93
N ASP A 218 -10.51 -22.06 -13.00
CA ASP A 218 -10.78 -22.89 -14.20
C ASP A 218 -12.25 -23.34 -14.35
N ASP A 219 -13.18 -22.72 -13.62
CA ASP A 219 -14.59 -23.13 -13.56
C ASP A 219 -15.38 -22.79 -14.83
N ILE A 220 -14.81 -22.03 -15.74
CA ILE A 220 -15.42 -21.70 -17.04
C ILE A 220 -14.78 -22.56 -18.13
N SER A 221 -15.58 -23.48 -18.67
CA SER A 221 -15.10 -24.60 -19.49
C SER A 221 -14.52 -24.23 -20.86
N HIS A 222 -14.58 -22.98 -21.32
CA HIS A 222 -13.99 -22.56 -22.60
C HIS A 222 -13.53 -21.09 -22.52
N GLY A 223 -12.21 -20.87 -22.38
CA GLY A 223 -11.60 -19.55 -22.29
C GLY A 223 -11.40 -18.89 -23.65
N ASP A 224 -12.49 -18.55 -24.34
CA ASP A 224 -12.42 -17.73 -25.55
C ASP A 224 -12.00 -16.28 -25.25
N VAL A 225 -11.68 -15.55 -26.31
CA VAL A 225 -11.21 -14.15 -26.23
C VAL A 225 -12.26 -13.26 -25.54
N GLU A 226 -13.55 -13.49 -25.78
CA GLU A 226 -14.64 -12.70 -25.19
C GLU A 226 -14.78 -12.92 -23.68
N THR A 227 -14.55 -14.16 -23.21
CA THR A 227 -14.55 -14.53 -21.80
C THR A 227 -13.40 -13.84 -21.07
N VAL A 228 -12.18 -13.95 -21.62
CA VAL A 228 -11.01 -13.26 -21.04
C VAL A 228 -11.22 -11.75 -21.04
N GLU A 229 -11.75 -11.17 -22.13
CA GLU A 229 -12.06 -9.74 -22.17
C GLU A 229 -13.07 -9.35 -21.08
N SER A 230 -14.10 -10.15 -20.87
CA SER A 230 -15.14 -9.87 -19.88
C SER A 230 -14.64 -9.98 -18.45
N MET A 231 -13.74 -10.93 -18.16
CA MET A 231 -13.03 -11.06 -16.88
C MET A 231 -12.13 -9.84 -16.61
N VAL A 232 -11.30 -9.45 -17.59
CA VAL A 232 -10.43 -8.27 -17.48
C VAL A 232 -11.25 -6.99 -17.31
N ARG A 233 -12.38 -6.88 -18.02
CA ARG A 233 -13.31 -5.75 -17.88
C ARG A 233 -13.96 -5.69 -16.49
N ALA A 234 -14.32 -6.83 -15.91
CA ALA A 234 -14.85 -6.90 -14.56
C ALA A 234 -13.79 -6.45 -13.53
N LEU A 235 -12.56 -6.94 -13.67
CA LEU A 235 -11.43 -6.53 -12.84
C LEU A 235 -11.19 -5.02 -12.93
N SER A 236 -11.12 -4.47 -14.15
CA SER A 236 -10.96 -3.02 -14.36
C SER A 236 -12.02 -2.20 -13.62
N LYS A 237 -13.30 -2.58 -13.72
CA LYS A 237 -14.40 -1.91 -13.01
C LYS A 237 -14.33 -2.05 -11.48
N ALA A 238 -13.66 -3.08 -10.98
CA ALA A 238 -13.47 -3.31 -9.55
C ALA A 238 -12.32 -2.48 -8.94
N LEU A 239 -11.42 -1.97 -9.78
CA LEU A 239 -10.27 -1.15 -9.38
C LEU A 239 -10.63 0.35 -9.29
N PRO A 240 -9.89 1.14 -8.49
CA PRO A 240 -10.09 2.57 -8.37
C PRO A 240 -9.81 3.29 -9.69
N GLN A 241 -10.81 4.02 -10.17
CA GLN A 241 -10.76 4.81 -11.40
C GLN A 241 -10.38 6.26 -11.05
N SER A 242 -9.11 6.51 -10.75
CA SER A 242 -8.64 7.86 -10.38
C SER A 242 -7.53 8.35 -11.32
N PRO A 243 -7.69 9.51 -11.98
CA PRO A 243 -6.64 10.11 -12.79
C PRO A 243 -5.45 10.62 -11.95
N ASN A 244 -5.62 10.72 -10.62
CA ASN A 244 -4.63 11.25 -9.68
C ASN A 244 -4.12 10.20 -8.67
N SER A 245 -4.60 8.95 -8.73
CA SER A 245 -4.02 7.89 -7.89
C SER A 245 -2.58 7.66 -8.34
N GLU A 246 -1.65 7.62 -7.38
CA GLU A 246 -0.33 7.06 -7.60
C GLU A 246 -0.44 5.52 -7.73
N PHE A 247 -1.06 5.11 -8.85
CA PHE A 247 -0.74 3.96 -9.69
C PHE A 247 -1.08 2.56 -9.15
N PRO A 248 -2.22 1.95 -9.55
CA PRO A 248 -2.50 0.56 -9.20
C PRO A 248 -1.48 -0.40 -9.86
N CYS A 249 -0.86 -1.26 -9.06
CA CYS A 249 -0.13 -2.44 -9.54
C CYS A 249 -1.08 -3.63 -9.56
N VAL A 250 -1.34 -4.14 -10.77
CA VAL A 250 -2.26 -5.27 -10.97
C VAL A 250 -1.45 -6.46 -11.43
N GLU A 251 -1.50 -7.54 -10.65
CA GLU A 251 -1.07 -8.85 -11.11
C GLU A 251 -2.30 -9.67 -11.49
N LEU A 252 -2.29 -10.19 -12.72
CA LEU A 252 -3.39 -10.89 -13.35
C LEU A 252 -2.86 -12.21 -13.89
N ASP A 253 -3.43 -13.31 -13.44
CA ASP A 253 -3.14 -14.65 -13.97
C ASP A 253 -4.42 -15.44 -14.16
N PHE A 254 -4.33 -16.52 -14.93
CA PHE A 254 -5.45 -17.38 -15.28
C PHE A 254 -5.04 -18.84 -15.10
N LEU A 255 -5.84 -19.64 -14.39
CA LEU A 255 -5.65 -21.08 -14.37
C LEU A 255 -6.06 -21.68 -15.71
N SER A 256 -5.23 -22.59 -16.22
CA SER A 256 -5.54 -23.39 -17.39
C SER A 256 -6.87 -24.13 -17.20
N PRO A 257 -7.79 -24.14 -18.20
CA PRO A 257 -7.56 -23.82 -19.61
C PRO A 257 -7.99 -22.41 -20.05
N VAL A 258 -8.19 -21.46 -19.13
CA VAL A 258 -8.68 -20.11 -19.50
C VAL A 258 -7.67 -19.41 -20.42
N GLY A 259 -8.12 -18.91 -21.58
CA GLY A 259 -7.29 -18.26 -22.59
C GLY A 259 -6.39 -19.21 -23.41
N GLU A 260 -6.69 -20.51 -23.43
CA GLU A 260 -5.98 -21.52 -24.24
C GLU A 260 -5.89 -21.19 -25.74
N TYR A 261 -6.80 -20.38 -26.28
CA TYR A 261 -6.78 -20.00 -27.70
C TYR A 261 -6.41 -18.52 -27.93
N LEU A 262 -6.04 -17.80 -26.88
CA LEU A 262 -5.75 -16.38 -26.93
C LEU A 262 -4.39 -16.12 -27.61
N THR A 263 -4.33 -15.18 -28.55
CA THR A 263 -3.05 -14.71 -29.09
C THR A 263 -2.51 -13.53 -28.30
N SER A 264 -1.25 -13.19 -28.51
CA SER A 264 -0.62 -12.02 -27.93
C SER A 264 -1.22 -10.71 -28.48
N ASP A 265 -1.73 -10.70 -29.72
CA ASP A 265 -2.47 -9.57 -30.29
C ASP A 265 -3.85 -9.39 -29.62
N ASP A 266 -4.57 -10.49 -29.38
CA ASP A 266 -5.84 -10.47 -28.65
C ASP A 266 -5.63 -9.90 -27.24
N LEU A 267 -4.56 -10.34 -26.54
CA LEU A 267 -4.21 -9.84 -25.21
C LEU A 267 -3.94 -8.34 -25.20
N ILE A 268 -3.14 -7.83 -26.14
CA ILE A 268 -2.87 -6.39 -26.26
C ILE A 268 -4.17 -5.61 -26.48
N SER A 269 -5.03 -6.10 -27.37
CA SER A 269 -6.32 -5.47 -27.65
C SER A 269 -7.22 -5.43 -26.41
N ILE A 270 -7.32 -6.52 -25.66
CA ILE A 270 -8.08 -6.60 -24.41
C ILE A 270 -7.55 -5.62 -23.37
N LEU A 271 -6.23 -5.62 -23.14
CA LEU A 271 -5.59 -4.76 -22.15
C LEU A 271 -5.74 -3.28 -22.51
N THR A 272 -5.60 -2.93 -23.79
CA THR A 272 -5.74 -1.55 -24.26
C THR A 272 -7.17 -1.02 -24.11
N ARG A 273 -8.18 -1.88 -24.16
CA ARG A 273 -9.57 -1.45 -23.95
C ARG A 273 -9.96 -1.32 -22.49
N ASN A 274 -9.33 -2.10 -21.61
CA ASN A 274 -9.82 -2.29 -20.24
C ASN A 274 -8.82 -1.85 -19.14
N MET A 275 -7.52 -1.74 -19.42
CA MET A 275 -6.47 -1.49 -18.42
C MET A 275 -5.69 -0.19 -18.67
N ASN A 276 -6.31 0.81 -19.28
CA ASN A 276 -5.66 2.10 -19.62
C ASN A 276 -5.14 2.90 -18.43
N ASP A 277 -5.72 2.68 -17.25
CA ASP A 277 -5.38 3.41 -16.03
C ASP A 277 -4.40 2.65 -15.12
N VAL A 278 -3.94 1.46 -15.56
CA VAL A 278 -2.95 0.64 -14.85
C VAL A 278 -1.53 1.02 -15.27
N LYS A 279 -0.65 1.26 -14.30
CA LYS A 279 0.77 1.60 -14.58
C LYS A 279 1.69 0.40 -14.56
N THR A 280 1.44 -0.55 -13.66
CA THR A 280 2.23 -1.77 -13.56
C THR A 280 1.30 -2.95 -13.75
N LEU A 281 1.56 -3.72 -14.80
CA LEU A 281 0.83 -4.94 -15.09
C LEU A 281 1.76 -6.13 -14.99
N ASP A 282 1.39 -7.12 -14.20
CA ASP A 282 2.06 -8.41 -14.16
C ASP A 282 1.10 -9.46 -14.69
N LEU A 283 1.47 -10.15 -15.77
CA LEU A 283 0.62 -11.12 -16.44
C LEU A 283 0.95 -12.56 -16.05
N GLY A 284 1.70 -12.75 -14.95
CA GLY A 284 1.95 -14.05 -14.36
C GLY A 284 2.48 -15.08 -15.37
N LYS A 285 2.04 -16.33 -15.23
CA LYS A 285 2.39 -17.40 -16.18
C LYS A 285 1.56 -17.36 -17.45
N PHE A 286 0.36 -16.79 -17.38
CA PHE A 286 -0.56 -16.68 -18.51
C PHE A 286 0.09 -16.12 -19.78
N LEU A 287 0.84 -15.02 -19.65
CA LEU A 287 1.59 -14.47 -20.79
C LEU A 287 2.65 -15.45 -21.32
N GLY A 288 3.37 -16.12 -20.41
CA GLY A 288 4.38 -17.12 -20.78
C GLY A 288 3.78 -18.27 -21.57
N ASP A 289 2.59 -18.72 -21.22
CA ASP A 289 1.88 -19.81 -21.90
C ASP A 289 1.48 -19.40 -23.33
N ILE A 290 0.94 -18.18 -23.50
CA ILE A 290 0.60 -17.62 -24.82
C ILE A 290 1.84 -17.54 -25.71
N LEU A 291 2.93 -16.93 -25.22
CA LEU A 291 4.15 -16.74 -26.00
C LEU A 291 4.81 -18.09 -26.35
N THR A 292 4.78 -19.06 -25.43
CA THR A 292 5.31 -20.41 -25.65
C THR A 292 4.55 -21.11 -26.78
N ARG A 293 3.21 -21.01 -26.80
CA ARG A 293 2.36 -21.56 -27.86
C ARG A 293 2.62 -20.88 -29.21
N GLU A 294 2.69 -19.56 -29.25
CA GLU A 294 2.98 -18.84 -30.50
C GLU A 294 4.36 -19.20 -31.06
N CYS A 295 5.38 -19.34 -30.19
CA CYS A 295 6.71 -19.77 -30.62
C CYS A 295 6.73 -21.22 -31.11
N SER A 296 6.01 -22.14 -30.47
CA SER A 296 6.03 -23.57 -30.84
C SER A 296 5.40 -23.85 -32.20
N HIS A 297 4.42 -23.05 -32.63
CA HIS A 297 3.84 -23.13 -33.98
C HIS A 297 4.78 -22.65 -35.10
N ILE A 298 5.87 -21.97 -34.75
CA ILE A 298 6.82 -21.39 -35.72
C ILE A 298 8.07 -22.28 -35.91
N HIS A 299 8.36 -23.22 -35.01
CA HIS A 299 9.67 -23.89 -34.93
C HIS A 299 9.61 -25.40 -35.24
N GLU A 300 10.66 -25.92 -35.89
CA GLU A 300 10.86 -27.34 -36.15
C GLU A 300 11.04 -28.15 -34.83
N PRO A 301 10.62 -29.43 -34.79
CA PRO A 301 10.76 -30.27 -33.60
C PRO A 301 12.24 -30.50 -33.28
N GLY A 302 12.75 -29.83 -32.25
CA GLY A 302 14.14 -29.97 -31.78
C GLY A 302 14.79 -28.72 -31.21
N SER A 303 14.20 -27.53 -31.42
CA SER A 303 14.66 -26.28 -30.78
C SER A 303 14.14 -26.18 -29.34
N ALA A 304 14.99 -25.76 -28.40
CA ALA A 304 14.57 -25.53 -27.03
C ALA A 304 13.62 -24.33 -26.99
N VAL A 305 12.31 -24.60 -26.86
CA VAL A 305 11.22 -23.61 -26.84
C VAL A 305 11.49 -22.45 -25.86
N GLN A 306 12.24 -22.72 -24.79
CA GLN A 306 12.57 -21.76 -23.74
C GLN A 306 13.54 -20.64 -24.19
N GLU A 307 14.36 -20.87 -25.24
CA GLU A 307 15.29 -19.85 -25.77
C GLU A 307 14.55 -18.74 -26.53
N HIS A 308 13.34 -19.01 -27.04
CA HIS A 308 12.58 -18.09 -27.91
C HIS A 308 11.52 -17.26 -27.19
N VAL A 309 11.12 -17.65 -25.98
CA VAL A 309 10.10 -16.92 -25.18
C VAL A 309 10.59 -15.54 -24.77
N VAL A 310 11.88 -15.38 -24.46
CA VAL A 310 12.46 -14.09 -24.05
C VAL A 310 12.46 -13.05 -25.19
N PRO A 311 12.89 -13.39 -26.42
CA PRO A 311 12.69 -12.53 -27.60
C PRO A 311 11.22 -12.22 -27.88
N ALA A 312 10.32 -13.20 -27.76
CA ALA A 312 8.89 -13.00 -27.98
C ALA A 312 8.29 -12.02 -26.96
N PHE A 313 8.70 -12.12 -25.69
CA PHE A 313 8.31 -11.18 -24.64
C PHE A 313 8.78 -9.75 -24.93
N ARG A 314 10.00 -9.56 -25.47
CA ARG A 314 10.47 -8.23 -25.89
C ARG A 314 9.57 -7.64 -26.98
N SER A 315 9.27 -8.40 -28.03
CA SER A 315 8.37 -7.97 -29.11
C SER A 315 6.97 -7.62 -28.59
N PHE A 316 6.41 -8.45 -27.72
CA PHE A 316 5.13 -8.18 -27.06
C PHE A 316 5.14 -6.87 -26.26
N ARG A 317 6.17 -6.67 -25.43
CA ARG A 317 6.33 -5.47 -24.61
C ARG A 317 6.40 -4.19 -25.45
N GLU A 318 7.15 -4.22 -26.55
CA GLU A 318 7.25 -3.07 -27.47
C GLU A 318 5.89 -2.72 -28.08
N ARG A 319 5.15 -3.72 -28.57
CA ARG A 319 3.80 -3.51 -29.12
C ARG A 319 2.81 -3.02 -28.06
N LEU A 320 2.89 -3.56 -26.85
CA LEU A 320 2.02 -3.13 -25.75
C LEU A 320 2.31 -1.68 -25.33
N TYR A 321 3.57 -1.25 -25.22
CA TYR A 321 3.86 0.16 -24.90
C TYR A 321 3.40 1.13 -26.00
N GLN A 322 3.39 0.71 -27.26
CA GLN A 322 2.82 1.52 -28.34
C GLN A 322 1.30 1.66 -28.18
N ALA A 323 0.61 0.58 -27.80
CA ALA A 323 -0.84 0.58 -27.59
C ALA A 323 -1.25 1.23 -26.25
N LEU A 324 -0.40 1.14 -25.23
CA LEU A 324 -0.65 1.57 -23.85
C LEU A 324 0.48 2.48 -23.33
N PRO A 325 0.61 3.73 -23.82
CA PRO A 325 1.76 4.59 -23.52
C PRO A 325 1.91 5.00 -22.05
N ARG A 326 0.85 4.87 -21.25
CA ARG A 326 0.84 5.17 -19.81
C ARG A 326 1.36 4.02 -18.95
N LEU A 327 1.50 2.83 -19.51
CA LEU A 327 2.05 1.67 -18.81
C LEU A 327 3.51 1.96 -18.47
N GLY A 328 3.85 1.96 -17.19
CA GLY A 328 5.22 2.14 -16.71
C GLY A 328 6.02 0.85 -16.80
N SER A 329 5.45 -0.27 -16.36
CA SER A 329 6.13 -1.56 -16.28
C SER A 329 5.21 -2.70 -16.65
N ILE A 330 5.76 -3.69 -17.36
CA ILE A 330 5.13 -4.99 -17.55
C ILE A 330 6.04 -6.11 -17.10
N ARG A 331 5.46 -7.13 -16.46
CA ARG A 331 6.13 -8.35 -16.06
C ARG A 331 5.36 -9.57 -16.55
N GLY A 332 6.06 -10.68 -16.63
CA GLY A 332 5.49 -11.99 -16.86
C GLY A 332 6.49 -13.07 -16.46
N GLN A 333 6.00 -14.29 -16.37
CA GLN A 333 6.75 -15.47 -16.02
C GLN A 333 6.69 -16.47 -17.17
N THR A 334 7.74 -17.28 -17.33
CA THR A 334 7.66 -18.47 -18.18
C THR A 334 6.65 -19.46 -17.60
N PRO A 335 6.19 -20.46 -18.37
CA PRO A 335 5.29 -21.51 -17.86
C PRO A 335 5.82 -22.22 -16.59
N GLN A 336 7.15 -22.23 -16.41
CA GLN A 336 7.82 -22.81 -15.23
C GLN A 336 7.91 -21.85 -14.04
N GLY A 337 7.29 -20.66 -14.10
CA GLY A 337 7.31 -19.64 -13.05
C GLY A 337 8.61 -18.85 -12.96
N LYS A 338 9.49 -18.90 -13.98
CA LYS A 338 10.69 -18.06 -14.00
C LYS A 338 10.33 -16.69 -14.54
N TRP A 339 10.69 -15.64 -13.82
CA TRP A 339 10.52 -14.27 -14.29
C TRP A 339 11.21 -14.03 -15.64
N MET A 340 10.47 -13.43 -16.57
CA MET A 340 11.00 -12.93 -17.83
C MET A 340 11.63 -11.55 -17.59
N PHE A 341 12.79 -11.55 -16.93
CA PHE A 341 13.49 -10.31 -16.56
C PHE A 341 14.12 -9.61 -17.77
N TRP A 342 14.12 -8.28 -17.69
CA TRP A 342 15.08 -7.39 -18.35
C TRP A 342 15.43 -6.24 -17.42
#